data_AF-A0A538THA3-F1
#
_entry.id   AF-A0A538THA3-F1
#
_cell.length_a   1.000
_cell.length_b   1.000
_cell.length_c   1.000
_cell.angle_alpha   90.00
_cell.angle_beta   90.00
_cell.angle_gamma   90.00
#
_symmetry.space_group_name_H-M   'P 1'
#
loop_
_entity.id
_entity.type
_entity.pdbx_description
1 polymer ?
#
loop_
_entity_poly.entity_id
_entity_poly.type
_entity_poly.pdbx_seq_one_letter_code
_entity_poly.pdbx_strand_id
1 'polypeptide(L)'
;MKSRQRIALAALLLLGVLPGCASESDLLRLDPGLTETDLRQGKLAVLGVVKFQEPDQVRPPLVAMLEKTLGEERVDVPLIRADSVRHALGDERYRRILLGYEYHGTLDSAALREIADPLQGVARFVVLARVEKDRTRNSARSISDADGAGRTGYAMGITGRDATVEIHLYDVARRALVMKGKYDGSSENSKPIVSSVPPGGGPAVTVEVGEAVPPEAQGYPGVPELAQALEEPFRAFARALPGAPRPAPRPPGPR
;
A
#
# COMPACT_ATOMS: atom_id res chain seq x y z
N MET A 1 -29.04 -52.32 35.99
CA MET A 1 -27.73 -52.81 35.48
C MET A 1 -27.71 -52.68 33.97
N LYS A 2 -26.64 -52.09 33.42
CA LYS A 2 -26.33 -51.89 31.97
C LYS A 2 -27.34 -51.04 31.17
N SER A 3 -27.00 -50.15 30.23
CA SER A 3 -25.79 -49.46 29.80
C SER A 3 -26.14 -48.88 28.41
N ARG A 4 -26.11 -47.55 28.28
CA ARG A 4 -25.61 -46.75 27.13
C ARG A 4 -26.01 -47.19 25.71
N GLN A 5 -26.61 -46.27 24.95
CA GLN A 5 -25.87 -45.60 23.87
C GLN A 5 -26.61 -44.35 23.38
N ARG A 6 -25.89 -43.22 23.46
CA ARG A 6 -26.25 -41.92 22.91
C ARG A 6 -25.69 -41.88 21.48
N ILE A 7 -26.50 -41.45 20.50
CA ILE A 7 -26.00 -40.97 19.21
C ILE A 7 -26.61 -39.59 19.02
N ALA A 8 -25.90 -38.56 19.45
CA ALA A 8 -26.18 -37.19 19.08
C ALA A 8 -25.32 -36.90 17.85
N LEU A 9 -25.95 -36.82 16.69
CA LEU A 9 -25.31 -36.44 15.43
C LEU A 9 -25.18 -34.90 15.43
N ALA A 10 -24.00 -34.40 15.78
CA ALA A 10 -23.64 -33.00 15.64
C ALA A 10 -23.21 -32.75 14.18
N ALA A 11 -24.08 -32.13 13.38
CA ALA A 11 -23.73 -31.63 12.06
C ALA A 11 -23.08 -30.25 12.21
N LEU A 12 -21.75 -30.22 12.27
CA LEU A 12 -20.95 -28.99 12.23
C LEU A 12 -20.78 -28.58 10.77
N LEU A 13 -21.58 -27.63 10.31
CA LEU A 13 -21.44 -26.98 9.01
C LEU A 13 -20.26 -25.99 9.09
N LEU A 14 -19.07 -26.44 8.68
CA LEU A 14 -17.94 -25.56 8.36
C LEU A 14 -18.24 -24.84 7.04
N LEU A 15 -18.67 -23.58 7.13
CA LEU A 15 -18.59 -22.64 6.01
C LEU A 15 -17.14 -22.21 5.85
N GLY A 16 -16.50 -22.69 4.78
CA GLY A 16 -15.17 -22.27 4.35
C GLY A 16 -15.16 -20.79 4.03
N VAL A 17 -14.46 -20.02 4.85
CA VAL A 17 -14.06 -18.65 4.51
C VAL A 17 -12.88 -18.79 3.55
N LEU A 18 -13.11 -18.53 2.26
CA LEU A 18 -12.02 -18.29 1.32
C LEU A 18 -11.31 -17.00 1.78
N PRO A 19 -10.03 -17.03 2.19
CA PRO A 19 -9.30 -15.80 2.38
C PRO A 19 -9.10 -15.20 0.99
N GLY A 20 -9.91 -14.19 0.67
CA GLY A 20 -9.51 -13.24 -0.37
C GLY A 20 -8.14 -12.67 0.02
N CYS A 21 -7.27 -12.41 -0.95
CA CYS A 21 -6.00 -11.74 -0.76
C CYS A 21 -6.24 -10.37 -0.08
N ALA A 22 -6.34 -10.37 1.25
CA ALA A 22 -6.31 -9.17 2.04
C ALA A 22 -4.83 -8.80 2.15
N SER A 23 -4.48 -7.67 1.56
CA SER A 23 -3.25 -6.99 1.91
C SER A 23 -3.20 -6.88 3.44
N GLU A 24 -2.14 -7.41 4.05
CA GLU A 24 -1.97 -7.37 5.50
C GLU A 24 -1.74 -5.90 5.89
N SER A 25 -2.65 -5.38 6.72
CA SER A 25 -2.66 -4.00 7.18
C SER A 25 -2.56 -4.01 8.69
N ASP A 26 -1.40 -3.61 9.20
CA ASP A 26 -1.12 -3.56 10.63
C ASP A 26 -1.20 -2.13 11.14
N LEU A 27 -2.28 -1.81 11.86
CA LEU A 27 -2.38 -0.57 12.61
C LEU A 27 -1.53 -0.67 13.89
N LEU A 28 -0.29 -0.18 13.81
CA LEU A 28 0.69 -0.29 14.89
C LEU A 28 0.43 0.67 16.05
N ARG A 29 -0.17 1.83 15.79
CA ARG A 29 -0.51 2.82 16.82
C ARG A 29 -1.72 3.64 16.40
N LEU A 30 -2.62 3.86 17.36
CA LEU A 30 -3.68 4.86 17.30
C LEU A 30 -3.83 5.50 18.68
N ASP A 31 -3.59 6.81 18.77
CA ASP A 31 -3.83 7.58 19.98
C ASP A 31 -5.35 7.70 20.21
N PRO A 32 -5.89 7.26 21.36
CA PRO A 32 -7.33 7.39 21.65
C PRO A 32 -7.82 8.84 21.71
N GLY A 33 -6.91 9.81 21.88
CA GLY A 33 -7.22 11.24 21.78
C GLY A 33 -7.34 11.77 20.35
N LEU A 34 -7.09 10.95 19.31
CA LEU A 34 -7.35 11.34 17.93
C LEU A 34 -8.84 11.17 17.62
N THR A 35 -9.57 12.28 17.49
CA THR A 35 -11.01 12.24 17.20
C THR A 35 -11.33 12.62 15.77
N GLU A 36 -12.51 12.21 15.30
CA GLU A 36 -13.06 12.64 14.01
C GLU A 36 -13.21 14.16 13.94
N THR A 37 -13.70 14.80 15.02
CA THR A 37 -13.89 16.25 15.08
C THR A 37 -12.56 16.98 14.92
N ASP A 38 -11.52 16.49 15.60
CA ASP A 38 -10.18 17.06 15.46
C ASP A 38 -9.70 16.99 14.01
N LEU A 39 -9.85 15.84 13.33
CA LEU A 39 -9.41 15.70 11.94
C LEU A 39 -10.14 16.67 11.00
N ARG A 40 -11.47 16.77 11.11
CA ARG A 40 -12.29 17.65 10.27
C ARG A 40 -11.96 19.13 10.45
N GLN A 41 -11.70 19.56 11.68
CA GLN A 41 -11.42 20.97 12.00
C GLN A 41 -9.93 21.31 11.86
N GLY A 42 -9.06 20.37 12.19
CA GLY A 42 -7.62 20.55 12.28
C GLY A 42 -6.93 20.56 10.92
N LYS A 43 -7.57 20.02 9.87
CA LYS A 43 -7.00 19.85 8.53
C LYS A 43 -5.78 18.92 8.52
N LEU A 44 -5.57 18.24 7.40
CA LEU A 44 -4.48 17.29 7.21
C LEU A 44 -3.50 17.81 6.17
N ALA A 45 -2.24 18.01 6.55
CA ALA A 45 -1.18 18.39 5.63
C ALA A 45 -0.37 17.16 5.19
N VAL A 46 -0.21 16.97 3.89
CA VAL A 46 0.69 15.95 3.33
C VAL A 46 2.09 16.53 3.29
N LEU A 47 3.02 16.00 4.08
CA LEU A 47 4.39 16.49 4.10
C LEU A 47 5.28 15.74 3.10
N GLY A 48 5.03 14.47 2.83
CA GLY A 48 5.74 13.76 1.76
C GLY A 48 5.70 12.24 1.85
N VAL A 49 6.17 11.62 0.79
CA VAL A 49 6.43 10.18 0.73
C VAL A 49 7.90 9.99 0.37
N VAL A 50 8.63 9.21 1.17
CA VAL A 50 10.04 8.91 0.96
C VAL A 50 10.22 7.41 0.76
N LYS A 51 11.34 6.99 0.15
CA LYS A 51 11.71 5.58 0.04
C LYS A 51 13.05 5.37 0.72
N PHE A 52 13.13 4.35 1.57
CA PHE A 52 14.34 4.05 2.30
C PHE A 52 15.47 3.64 1.34
N GLN A 53 16.65 4.26 1.51
CA GLN A 53 17.88 3.97 0.74
C GLN A 53 17.80 4.27 -0.76
N GLU A 54 16.98 5.24 -1.18
CA GLU A 54 16.96 5.72 -2.57
C GLU A 54 17.38 7.21 -2.61
N PRO A 55 18.57 7.54 -3.14
CA PRO A 55 19.15 8.88 -3.05
C PRO A 55 18.37 9.96 -3.83
N ASP A 56 17.51 9.55 -4.76
CA ASP A 56 16.56 10.43 -5.42
C ASP A 56 15.26 10.47 -4.61
N GLN A 57 15.11 11.49 -3.76
CA GLN A 57 13.88 11.75 -3.02
C GLN A 57 12.68 11.67 -3.99
N VAL A 58 11.88 10.62 -3.83
CA VAL A 58 10.96 10.14 -4.86
C VAL A 58 10.02 11.25 -5.33
N ARG A 59 10.21 11.64 -6.59
CA ARG A 59 9.46 12.63 -7.37
C ARG A 59 8.00 12.13 -7.65
N PRO A 60 7.13 12.93 -8.33
CA PRO A 60 5.67 13.00 -8.15
C PRO A 60 4.77 11.75 -8.11
N PRO A 61 5.18 10.51 -8.46
CA PRO A 61 4.42 9.29 -8.20
C PRO A 61 3.51 9.28 -6.98
N LEU A 62 4.21 9.33 -5.85
CA LEU A 62 3.74 8.76 -4.60
C LEU A 62 2.98 9.79 -3.77
N VAL A 63 3.48 11.03 -3.72
CA VAL A 63 2.79 12.13 -3.03
C VAL A 63 1.45 12.41 -3.70
N ALA A 64 1.41 12.45 -5.04
CA ALA A 64 0.17 12.64 -5.77
C ALA A 64 -0.83 11.49 -5.51
N MET A 65 -0.34 10.25 -5.42
CA MET A 65 -1.19 9.09 -5.09
C MET A 65 -1.74 9.17 -3.65
N LEU A 66 -0.91 9.56 -2.67
CA LEU A 66 -1.34 9.75 -1.29
C LEU A 66 -2.39 10.87 -1.19
N GLU A 67 -2.16 12.00 -1.85
CA GLU A 67 -3.12 13.11 -1.87
C GLU A 67 -4.43 12.73 -2.56
N LYS A 68 -4.36 12.01 -3.69
CA LYS A 68 -5.53 11.52 -4.42
C LYS A 68 -6.37 10.61 -3.53
N THR A 69 -5.76 9.57 -2.98
CA THR A 69 -6.46 8.56 -2.16
C THR A 69 -7.04 9.16 -0.88
N LEU A 70 -6.31 10.06 -0.21
CA LEU A 70 -6.86 10.81 0.93
C LEU A 70 -8.04 11.71 0.51
N GLY A 71 -7.92 12.44 -0.60
CA GLY A 71 -9.00 13.30 -1.09
C GLY A 71 -10.25 12.52 -1.51
N GLU A 72 -10.10 11.31 -2.06
CA GLU A 72 -11.20 10.44 -2.47
C GLU A 72 -11.89 9.76 -1.28
N GLU A 73 -11.11 9.21 -0.34
CA GLU A 73 -11.65 8.46 0.80
C GLU A 73 -12.08 9.36 1.97
N ARG A 74 -11.49 10.56 2.11
CA ARG A 74 -11.72 11.50 3.22
C ARG A 74 -12.10 12.90 2.72
N VAL A 75 -13.16 12.97 1.91
CA VAL A 75 -13.77 14.23 1.44
C VAL A 75 -14.19 15.17 2.59
N ASP A 76 -14.38 14.63 3.79
CA ASP A 76 -14.75 15.35 5.00
C ASP A 76 -13.58 16.03 5.73
N VAL A 77 -12.33 15.67 5.39
CA VAL A 77 -11.12 16.20 6.02
C VAL A 77 -10.43 17.16 5.03
N PRO A 78 -10.34 18.46 5.33
CA PRO A 78 -9.64 19.39 4.44
C PRO A 78 -8.15 19.02 4.32
N LEU A 79 -7.68 18.88 3.08
CA LEU A 79 -6.32 18.47 2.77
C LEU A 79 -5.47 19.68 2.34
N ILE A 80 -4.30 19.83 2.94
CA ILE A 80 -3.25 20.75 2.50
C ILE A 80 -2.20 19.95 1.72
N ARG A 81 -2.02 20.31 0.45
CA ARG A 81 -1.10 19.61 -0.47
C ARG A 81 0.36 19.82 -0.11
N ALA A 82 1.20 18.86 -0.48
CA ALA A 82 2.63 18.88 -0.20
C ALA A 82 3.34 20.09 -0.80
N ASP A 83 2.92 20.58 -1.97
CA ASP A 83 3.48 21.80 -2.56
C ASP A 83 3.23 23.03 -1.67
N SER A 84 2.05 23.14 -1.06
CA SER A 84 1.72 24.21 -0.13
C SER A 84 2.51 24.08 1.18
N VAL A 85 2.69 22.85 1.67
CA VAL A 85 3.52 22.58 2.86
C VAL A 85 4.98 22.92 2.58
N ARG A 86 5.52 22.52 1.43
CA ARG A 86 6.87 22.86 0.97
C ARG A 86 7.07 24.37 0.86
N HIS A 87 6.10 25.08 0.29
CA HIS A 87 6.14 26.53 0.19
C HIS A 87 6.17 27.20 1.58
N ALA A 88 5.38 26.71 2.53
CA ALA A 88 5.37 27.23 3.91
C ALA A 88 6.67 26.94 4.67
N LEU A 89 7.25 25.75 4.52
CA LEU A 89 8.49 25.35 5.21
C LEU A 89 9.75 25.95 4.58
N GLY A 90 9.70 26.24 3.27
CA GLY A 90 10.87 26.55 2.47
C GLY A 90 11.63 25.29 2.04
N ASP A 91 12.23 25.34 0.84
CA ASP A 91 12.82 24.18 0.17
C ASP A 91 13.91 23.47 0.98
N GLU A 92 14.79 24.22 1.63
CA GLU A 92 15.92 23.66 2.37
C GLU A 92 15.45 22.91 3.62
N ARG A 93 14.51 23.50 4.38
CA ARG A 93 13.93 22.90 5.58
C ARG A 93 13.11 21.66 5.22
N TYR A 94 12.25 21.78 4.21
CA TYR A 94 11.44 20.67 3.70
C TYR A 94 12.33 19.46 3.33
N ARG A 95 13.39 19.69 2.54
CA ARG A 95 14.33 18.63 2.13
C ARG A 95 15.03 17.98 3.32
N ARG A 96 15.51 18.79 4.28
CA ARG A 96 16.21 18.31 5.48
C ARG A 96 15.31 17.43 6.35
N ILE A 97 14.06 17.84 6.57
CA ILE A 97 13.08 17.08 7.34
C ILE A 97 12.78 15.74 6.67
N LEU A 98 12.51 15.75 5.35
CA LEU A 98 12.25 14.51 4.62
C LEU A 98 13.46 13.57 4.61
N LEU A 99 14.67 14.10 4.49
CA LEU A 99 15.89 13.31 4.57
C LEU A 99 16.05 12.67 5.95
N GLY A 100 15.87 13.45 7.03
CA GLY A 100 15.90 12.90 8.39
C GLY A 100 14.85 11.82 8.61
N TYR A 101 13.63 12.03 8.11
CA TYR A 101 12.56 11.04 8.15
C TYR A 101 12.87 9.77 7.33
N GLU A 102 13.49 9.90 6.16
CA GLU A 102 13.93 8.77 5.34
C GLU A 102 14.93 7.88 6.07
N TYR A 103 15.91 8.48 6.76
CA TYR A 103 16.92 7.73 7.51
C TYR A 103 16.37 7.14 8.81
N HIS A 104 15.61 7.90 9.59
CA HIS A 104 15.19 7.50 10.94
C HIS A 104 13.82 6.81 10.99
N GLY A 105 13.00 6.93 9.95
CA GLY A 105 11.64 6.38 9.89
C GLY A 105 10.60 7.10 10.77
N THR A 106 11.01 8.10 11.55
CA THR A 106 10.14 8.91 12.42
C THR A 106 10.62 10.36 12.47
N LEU A 107 9.72 11.29 12.82
CA LEU A 107 10.09 12.67 13.10
C LEU A 107 10.43 12.83 14.58
N ASP A 108 11.60 13.38 14.87
CA ASP A 108 11.99 13.72 16.23
C ASP A 108 11.31 15.03 16.70
N SER A 109 11.49 15.37 17.97
CA SER A 109 10.92 16.59 18.55
C SER A 109 11.44 17.88 17.93
N ALA A 110 12.66 17.87 17.37
CA ALA A 110 13.25 19.04 16.72
C ALA A 110 12.58 19.29 15.36
N ALA A 111 12.45 18.25 14.53
CA ALA A 111 11.74 18.29 13.26
C ALA A 111 10.27 18.70 13.45
N LEU A 112 9.57 18.14 14.45
CA LEU A 112 8.19 18.53 14.75
C LEU A 112 8.07 20.00 15.17
N ARG A 113 9.08 20.56 15.83
CA ARG A 113 9.13 22.00 16.14
C ARG A 113 9.35 22.84 14.89
N GLU A 114 10.26 22.42 14.00
CA GLU A 114 10.51 23.10 12.72
C GLU A 114 9.28 23.13 11.80
N ILE A 115 8.40 22.14 11.93
CA ILE A 115 7.12 22.03 11.22
C ILE A 115 6.00 22.84 11.87
N ALA A 116 5.96 22.88 13.20
CA ALA A 116 4.85 23.48 13.95
C ALA A 116 4.69 24.98 13.66
N ASP A 117 5.79 25.74 13.62
CA ASP A 117 5.70 27.19 13.46
C ASP A 117 5.15 27.59 12.06
N PRO A 118 5.63 27.04 10.94
CA PRO A 118 5.13 27.42 9.61
C PRO A 118 3.73 26.87 9.30
N LEU A 119 3.28 25.82 9.99
CA LEU A 119 1.94 25.25 9.81
C LEU A 119 0.92 25.76 10.83
N GLN A 120 1.31 26.67 11.73
CA GLN A 120 0.41 27.23 12.72
C GLN A 120 -0.80 27.90 12.05
N GLY A 121 -2.00 27.44 12.37
CA GLY A 121 -3.26 27.92 11.76
C GLY A 121 -3.52 27.41 10.34
N VAL A 122 -2.54 26.76 9.70
CA VAL A 122 -2.66 26.17 8.35
C VAL A 122 -3.15 24.72 8.45
N ALA A 123 -2.50 23.90 9.28
CA ALA A 123 -2.87 22.51 9.53
C ALA A 123 -2.41 22.07 10.93
N ARG A 124 -3.22 21.24 11.59
CA ARG A 124 -2.92 20.62 12.88
C ARG A 124 -2.28 19.24 12.71
N PHE A 125 -2.63 18.53 11.65
CA PHE A 125 -2.11 17.19 11.41
C PHE A 125 -1.17 17.18 10.22
N VAL A 126 -0.11 16.38 10.33
CA VAL A 126 0.83 16.13 9.24
C VAL A 126 0.95 14.64 9.00
N VAL A 127 0.81 14.22 7.75
CA VAL A 127 1.01 12.84 7.30
C VAL A 127 2.31 12.71 6.49
N LEU A 128 3.06 11.64 6.77
CA LEU A 128 4.20 11.19 5.98
C LEU A 128 4.08 9.69 5.71
N ALA A 129 4.64 9.24 4.61
CA ALA A 129 4.78 7.82 4.31
C ALA A 129 6.23 7.46 3.95
N ARG A 130 6.67 6.27 4.35
CA ARG A 130 8.00 5.73 4.06
C ARG A 130 7.86 4.34 3.44
N VAL A 131 8.35 4.19 2.22
CA VAL A 131 8.42 2.89 1.55
C VAL A 131 9.62 2.13 2.09
N GLU A 132 9.37 1.03 2.79
CA GLU A 132 10.38 0.19 3.45
C GLU A 132 10.87 -0.95 2.54
N LYS A 133 9.98 -1.47 1.69
CA LYS A 133 10.28 -2.54 0.74
C LYS A 133 9.64 -2.22 -0.60
N ASP A 134 10.36 -2.57 -1.66
CA ASP A 134 9.95 -2.44 -3.05
C ASP A 134 10.56 -3.63 -3.81
N ARG A 135 9.71 -4.53 -4.31
CA ARG A 135 10.14 -5.79 -4.95
C ARG A 135 9.39 -6.00 -6.24
N THR A 136 10.11 -6.42 -7.27
CA THR A 136 9.53 -6.86 -8.54
C THR A 136 9.46 -8.39 -8.56
N ARG A 137 8.34 -8.95 -9.00
CA ARG A 137 8.14 -10.38 -9.23
C ARG A 137 7.75 -10.65 -10.68
N ASN A 138 8.18 -11.78 -11.22
CA ASN A 138 7.79 -12.23 -12.56
C ASN A 138 7.14 -13.61 -12.45
N SER A 139 6.03 -13.84 -13.15
CA SER A 139 5.36 -15.14 -13.19
C SER A 139 4.63 -15.35 -14.51
N ALA A 140 4.51 -16.60 -14.96
CA ALA A 140 3.74 -16.95 -16.14
C ALA A 140 2.51 -17.78 -15.74
N ARG A 141 1.33 -17.41 -16.23
CA ARG A 141 0.09 -18.19 -16.09
C ARG A 141 -0.24 -18.84 -17.43
N SER A 142 -0.22 -20.17 -17.50
CA SER A 142 -0.63 -20.89 -18.72
C SER A 142 -2.11 -20.62 -19.02
N ILE A 143 -2.43 -20.28 -20.26
CA ILE A 143 -3.81 -20.28 -20.75
C ILE A 143 -4.02 -21.66 -21.37
N SER A 144 -4.69 -22.55 -20.67
CA SER A 144 -5.00 -23.88 -21.18
C SER A 144 -6.06 -23.76 -22.27
N ASP A 145 -5.68 -23.87 -23.55
CA ASP A 145 -6.64 -24.17 -24.60
C ASP A 145 -6.99 -25.66 -24.49
N ALA A 146 -8.19 -25.93 -23.98
CA ALA A 146 -8.79 -27.25 -24.03
C ALA A 146 -9.26 -27.51 -25.46
N ASP A 147 -8.34 -27.79 -26.39
CA ASP A 147 -8.63 -28.52 -27.62
C ASP A 147 -7.32 -29.03 -28.24
N GLY A 148 -7.21 -30.35 -28.34
CA GLY A 148 -6.03 -31.05 -28.82
C GLY A 148 -5.81 -30.85 -30.32
N ALA A 149 -4.75 -30.12 -30.67
CA ALA A 149 -3.84 -30.39 -31.79
C ALA A 149 -2.92 -29.18 -32.03
N GLY A 150 -1.64 -29.30 -31.69
CA GLY A 150 -0.55 -28.60 -32.38
C GLY A 150 -0.57 -27.08 -32.48
N ARG A 151 -1.15 -26.35 -31.51
CA ARG A 151 -1.08 -24.88 -31.48
C ARG A 151 -0.07 -24.40 -30.45
N THR A 152 0.70 -23.37 -30.83
CA THR A 152 1.64 -22.63 -29.99
C THR A 152 0.99 -22.34 -28.65
N GLY A 153 1.56 -22.87 -27.56
CA GLY A 153 1.06 -22.59 -26.22
C GLY A 153 1.20 -21.10 -25.93
N TYR A 154 0.10 -20.43 -25.58
CA TYR A 154 0.14 -19.06 -25.08
C TYR A 154 0.18 -19.09 -23.56
N ALA A 155 1.13 -18.36 -22.97
CA ALA A 155 1.13 -18.07 -21.56
C ALA A 155 0.87 -16.57 -21.36
N MET A 156 0.32 -16.21 -20.22
CA MET A 156 0.22 -14.83 -19.77
C MET A 156 1.43 -14.52 -18.91
N GLY A 157 2.34 -13.69 -19.41
CA GLY A 157 3.44 -13.16 -18.62
C GLY A 157 2.92 -12.06 -17.72
N ILE A 158 3.22 -12.15 -16.43
CA ILE A 158 2.80 -11.23 -15.38
C ILE A 158 4.05 -10.68 -14.70
N THR A 159 4.16 -9.35 -14.67
CA THR A 159 5.16 -8.64 -13.90
C THR A 159 4.44 -7.91 -12.77
N GLY A 160 4.70 -8.33 -11.55
CA GLY A 160 4.14 -7.74 -10.35
C GLY A 160 5.15 -6.84 -9.63
N ARG A 161 4.64 -5.87 -8.86
CA ARG A 161 5.41 -5.05 -7.94
C ARG A 161 4.75 -5.09 -6.58
N ASP A 162 5.51 -5.46 -5.56
CA ASP A 162 5.10 -5.48 -4.15
C ASP A 162 5.81 -4.36 -3.39
N ALA A 163 5.07 -3.68 -2.53
CA ALA A 163 5.61 -2.61 -1.71
C ALA A 163 5.09 -2.72 -0.26
N THR A 164 5.97 -2.42 0.69
CA THR A 164 5.59 -2.23 2.10
C THR A 164 5.79 -0.76 2.45
N VAL A 165 4.76 -0.11 2.98
CA VAL A 165 4.80 1.31 3.37
C VAL A 165 4.40 1.49 4.83
N GLU A 166 5.17 2.29 5.56
CA GLU A 166 4.80 2.81 6.87
C GLU A 166 4.26 4.24 6.74
N ILE A 167 3.08 4.48 7.31
CA ILE A 167 2.40 5.77 7.25
C ILE A 167 2.25 6.31 8.67
N HIS A 168 2.67 7.55 8.87
CA HIS A 168 2.69 8.23 10.16
C HIS A 168 1.82 9.48 10.11
N LEU A 169 1.00 9.67 11.14
CA LEU A 169 0.22 10.88 11.39
C LEU A 169 0.71 11.53 12.68
N TYR A 170 1.11 12.79 12.59
CA TYR A 170 1.54 13.60 13.72
C TYR A 170 0.52 14.70 14.00
N ASP A 171 0.25 14.96 15.28
CA ASP A 171 -0.40 16.19 15.74
C ASP A 171 0.70 17.21 16.02
N VAL A 172 0.80 18.25 15.19
CA VAL A 172 1.89 19.25 15.29
C VAL A 172 1.70 20.19 16.47
N ALA A 173 0.46 20.38 16.93
CA ALA A 173 0.19 21.19 18.11
C ALA A 173 0.66 20.47 19.38
N ARG A 174 0.44 19.16 19.46
CA ARG A 174 0.94 18.30 20.56
C ARG A 174 2.37 17.82 20.36
N ARG A 175 2.95 18.01 19.16
CA ARG A 175 4.25 17.49 18.72
C ARG A 175 4.38 15.98 19.01
N ALA A 176 3.34 15.22 18.66
CA ALA A 176 3.23 13.81 19.00
C ALA A 176 2.77 12.97 17.81
N LEU A 177 3.28 11.74 17.73
CA LEU A 177 2.78 10.71 16.83
C LEU A 177 1.43 10.19 17.34
N VAL A 178 0.38 10.40 16.54
CA VAL A 178 -1.00 10.04 16.90
C VAL A 178 -1.52 8.82 16.14
N MET A 179 -0.91 8.48 15.01
CA MET A 179 -1.22 7.23 14.30
C MET A 179 0.01 6.71 13.55
N LYS A 180 0.21 5.40 13.57
CA LYS A 180 1.19 4.69 12.75
C LYS A 180 0.55 3.42 12.21
N GLY A 181 0.67 3.19 10.91
CA GLY A 181 0.27 1.93 10.30
C GLY A 181 1.31 1.45 9.31
N LYS A 182 1.35 0.14 9.11
CA LYS A 182 2.17 -0.54 8.12
C LYS A 182 1.26 -1.32 7.19
N TYR A 183 1.48 -1.15 5.89
CA TYR A 183 0.57 -1.64 4.88
C TYR A 183 1.38 -2.27 3.74
N ASP A 184 0.95 -3.45 3.30
CA ASP A 184 1.50 -4.10 2.12
C ASP A 184 0.61 -3.84 0.90
N GLY A 185 1.20 -3.63 -0.26
CA GLY A 185 0.49 -3.33 -1.49
C GLY A 185 1.11 -4.03 -2.68
N SER A 186 0.30 -4.28 -3.70
CA SER A 186 0.75 -4.99 -4.90
C SER A 186 0.06 -4.45 -6.15
N SER A 187 0.79 -4.36 -7.26
CA SER A 187 0.25 -4.10 -8.59
C SER A 187 0.83 -5.08 -9.61
N GLU A 188 0.13 -5.29 -10.72
CA GLU A 188 0.56 -6.23 -11.76
C GLU A 188 0.28 -5.66 -13.15
N ASN A 189 1.25 -5.83 -14.06
CA ASN A 189 1.08 -5.67 -15.48
C ASN A 189 1.12 -7.05 -16.12
N SER A 190 0.31 -7.26 -17.15
CA SER A 190 0.20 -8.56 -17.79
C SER A 190 0.13 -8.45 -19.31
N LYS A 191 0.82 -9.33 -20.04
CA LYS A 191 0.70 -9.44 -21.50
C LYS A 191 0.85 -10.88 -21.98
N PRO A 192 0.25 -11.25 -23.12
CA PRO A 192 0.49 -12.55 -23.73
C PRO A 192 1.98 -12.73 -24.09
N ILE A 193 2.53 -13.92 -23.80
CA ILE A 193 3.86 -14.36 -24.18
C ILE A 193 3.76 -15.69 -24.93
N VAL A 194 4.64 -15.88 -25.91
CA VAL A 194 4.72 -17.14 -26.67
C VAL A 194 5.50 -18.15 -25.83
N SER A 195 4.87 -19.24 -25.38
CA SER A 195 5.60 -20.34 -24.76
C SER A 195 6.33 -21.12 -25.85
N SER A 196 7.63 -20.88 -26.01
CA SER A 196 8.53 -21.87 -26.61
C SER A 196 8.84 -22.96 -25.58
N VAL A 197 7.82 -23.63 -25.06
CA VAL A 197 8.02 -24.85 -24.26
C VAL A 197 8.08 -25.99 -25.27
N PRO A 198 9.24 -26.64 -25.48
CA PRO A 198 9.28 -27.87 -26.26
C PRO A 198 8.39 -28.90 -25.55
N PRO A 199 7.62 -29.73 -26.28
CA PRO A 199 6.85 -30.79 -25.64
C PRO A 199 7.82 -31.80 -25.03
N GLY A 200 8.08 -31.72 -23.71
CA GLY A 200 8.89 -32.72 -23.00
C GLY A 200 9.79 -32.29 -21.82
N GLY A 201 9.73 -31.06 -21.30
CA GLY A 201 10.58 -30.65 -20.16
C GLY A 201 9.90 -30.75 -18.78
N GLY A 202 10.53 -31.45 -17.83
CA GLY A 202 10.06 -31.72 -16.45
C GLY A 202 9.93 -30.52 -15.50
N PRO A 203 9.79 -30.76 -14.17
CA PRO A 203 9.01 -29.90 -13.27
C PRO A 203 9.68 -28.57 -12.91
N ALA A 204 8.83 -27.55 -12.76
CA ALA A 204 8.98 -26.31 -12.00
C ALA A 204 10.40 -25.72 -11.91
N VAL A 205 10.71 -24.76 -12.80
CA VAL A 205 11.83 -23.83 -12.60
C VAL A 205 11.44 -22.83 -11.49
N THR A 206 11.85 -23.12 -10.26
CA THR A 206 11.99 -22.13 -9.19
C THR A 206 13.19 -21.25 -9.52
N VAL A 207 12.96 -19.96 -9.75
CA VAL A 207 14.02 -18.98 -10.01
C VAL A 207 14.80 -18.71 -8.72
N GLU A 208 16.08 -19.09 -8.72
CA GLU A 208 17.06 -18.74 -7.69
C GLU A 208 17.35 -17.24 -7.70
N VAL A 209 17.62 -16.70 -6.50
CA VAL A 209 17.95 -15.30 -6.23
C VAL A 209 19.34 -14.99 -6.81
N GLY A 210 19.38 -14.35 -7.98
CA GLY A 210 20.59 -13.81 -8.58
C GLY A 210 20.23 -12.70 -9.59
N GLU A 211 20.91 -11.56 -9.47
CA GLU A 211 20.96 -10.36 -10.33
C GLU A 211 19.70 -10.00 -11.16
N ALA A 212 19.08 -8.85 -10.86
CA ALA A 212 17.83 -8.40 -11.47
C ALA A 212 17.97 -8.15 -12.99
N VAL A 213 17.72 -9.17 -13.80
CA VAL A 213 17.58 -9.04 -15.26
C VAL A 213 16.23 -8.34 -15.56
N PRO A 214 16.21 -7.25 -16.34
CA PRO A 214 14.96 -6.56 -16.69
C PRO A 214 13.95 -7.51 -17.36
N PRO A 215 12.68 -7.55 -16.91
CA PRO A 215 11.67 -8.50 -17.39
C PRO A 215 11.40 -8.37 -18.90
N GLU A 216 11.58 -7.19 -19.48
CA GLU A 216 11.38 -6.91 -20.91
C GLU A 216 12.36 -7.71 -21.79
N ALA A 217 13.58 -7.96 -21.30
CA ALA A 217 14.59 -8.75 -22.00
C ALA A 217 14.21 -10.24 -22.12
N GLN A 218 13.22 -10.69 -21.34
CA GLN A 218 12.72 -12.07 -21.32
C GLN A 218 11.29 -12.17 -21.86
N GLY A 219 10.76 -11.09 -22.46
CA GLY A 219 9.43 -11.07 -23.04
C GLY A 219 8.29 -10.81 -22.05
N TYR A 220 8.56 -10.54 -20.76
CA TYR A 220 7.55 -10.15 -19.76
C TYR A 220 7.10 -8.68 -19.94
N PRO A 221 5.91 -8.29 -19.44
CA PRO A 221 5.49 -6.89 -19.47
C PRO A 221 6.38 -6.02 -18.58
N GLY A 222 6.36 -4.71 -18.80
CA GLY A 222 7.14 -3.78 -17.99
C GLY A 222 6.68 -3.72 -16.54
N VAL A 223 7.58 -3.30 -15.64
CA VAL A 223 7.30 -3.19 -14.20
C VAL A 223 6.21 -2.15 -13.94
N PRO A 224 5.17 -2.47 -13.15
CA PRO A 224 4.18 -1.48 -12.71
C PRO A 224 4.80 -0.29 -11.97
N GLU A 225 4.13 0.86 -12.05
CA GLU A 225 4.51 2.05 -11.28
C GLU A 225 4.34 1.79 -9.78
N LEU A 226 5.30 2.24 -8.95
CA LEU A 226 5.25 2.07 -7.50
C LEU A 226 3.98 2.70 -6.91
N ALA A 227 3.56 3.84 -7.45
CA ALA A 227 2.34 4.53 -7.03
C ALA A 227 1.11 3.61 -7.12
N GLN A 228 1.03 2.74 -8.12
CA GLN A 228 -0.08 1.79 -8.27
C GLN A 228 -0.08 0.74 -7.16
N ALA A 229 1.10 0.24 -6.77
CA ALA A 229 1.22 -0.70 -5.65
C ALA A 229 0.85 -0.04 -4.32
N LEU A 230 1.04 1.28 -4.18
CA LEU A 230 0.72 2.04 -2.96
C LEU A 230 -0.72 2.57 -2.88
N GLU A 231 -1.54 2.42 -3.93
CA GLU A 231 -2.90 2.95 -3.93
C GLU A 231 -3.76 2.33 -2.80
N GLU A 232 -3.82 1.00 -2.73
CA GLU A 232 -4.61 0.32 -1.68
C GLU A 232 -4.04 0.56 -0.27
N PRO A 233 -2.72 0.51 -0.02
CA PRO A 233 -2.14 0.97 1.24
C PRO A 233 -2.57 2.36 1.70
N PHE A 234 -2.53 3.36 0.82
CA PHE A 234 -2.95 4.72 1.17
C PHE A 234 -4.46 4.82 1.40
N ARG A 235 -5.25 4.07 0.62
CA ARG A 235 -6.70 3.95 0.80
C ARG A 235 -7.06 3.29 2.15
N ALA A 236 -6.36 2.22 2.53
CA ALA A 236 -6.52 1.54 3.80
C ALA A 236 -6.21 2.46 4.99
N PHE A 237 -5.12 3.22 4.90
CA PHE A 237 -4.80 4.25 5.90
C PHE A 237 -5.90 5.31 6.01
N ALA A 238 -6.38 5.84 4.89
CA ALA A 238 -7.43 6.84 4.87
C ALA A 238 -8.73 6.35 5.55
N ARG A 239 -9.07 5.07 5.34
CA ARG A 239 -10.22 4.40 5.98
C ARG A 239 -10.02 4.09 7.46
N ALA A 240 -8.76 3.90 7.89
CA ALA A 240 -8.44 3.64 9.28
C ALA A 240 -8.48 4.92 10.14
N LEU A 241 -8.46 6.11 9.53
CA LEU A 241 -8.62 7.37 10.24
C LEU A 241 -10.02 7.48 10.88
N PRO A 242 -10.14 8.00 12.11
CA PRO A 242 -11.44 8.20 12.78
C PRO A 242 -12.46 8.96 11.92
N GLY A 243 -13.70 8.47 11.92
CA GLY A 243 -14.82 9.06 11.18
C GLY A 243 -14.82 8.82 9.68
N ALA A 244 -14.00 7.89 9.17
CA ALA A 244 -14.01 7.56 7.74
C ALA A 244 -15.40 7.08 7.28
N PRO A 245 -15.87 7.52 6.09
CA PRO A 245 -17.11 7.02 5.51
C PRO A 245 -17.07 5.50 5.37
N ARG A 246 -18.15 4.81 5.76
CA ARG A 246 -18.24 3.37 5.53
C ARG A 246 -18.31 3.12 4.02
N PRO A 247 -17.54 2.17 3.47
CA PRO A 247 -17.67 1.82 2.06
C PRO A 247 -19.10 1.36 1.79
N ALA A 248 -19.68 1.84 0.67
CA ALA A 248 -20.97 1.37 0.22
C ALA A 248 -20.89 -0.17 0.04
N PRO A 249 -21.92 -0.93 0.45
CA PRO A 249 -21.93 -2.37 0.24
C PRO A 249 -21.77 -2.65 -1.26
N ARG A 250 -20.81 -3.51 -1.62
CA ARG A 250 -20.66 -3.93 -3.03
C ARG A 250 -21.99 -4.52 -3.50
N PRO A 251 -22.50 -4.13 -4.68
CA PRO A 251 -23.66 -4.80 -5.25
C PRO A 251 -23.32 -6.30 -5.39
N PRO A 252 -24.28 -7.21 -5.13
CA PRO A 252 -24.06 -8.63 -5.32
C PRO A 252 -23.63 -8.86 -6.78
N GLY A 253 -22.48 -9.51 -6.96
CA GLY A 253 -21.99 -9.87 -8.29
C GLY A 253 -23.01 -10.74 -9.04
N PRO A 254 -23.04 -10.66 -10.38
CA PRO A 254 -23.91 -11.52 -11.17
C PRO A 254 -23.61 -12.99 -10.82
N ARG A 255 -24.67 -13.73 -10.47
CA ARG A 255 -24.64 -15.17 -10.23
C ARG A 255 -24.53 -15.92 -11.54
#